data_AF-A0A1V5YSB7-F1
#
_entry.id   AF-A0A1V5YSB7-F1
#
_cell.length_a   1.000
_cell.length_b   1.000
_cell.length_c   1.000
_cell.angle_alpha   90.00
_cell.angle_beta   90.00
_cell.angle_gamma   90.00
#
_symmetry.space_group_name_H-M   'P 1'
#
loop_
_entity.id
_entity.type
_entity.pdbx_description
1 polymer ?
#
loop_
_entity_poly.entity_id
_entity_poly.type
_entity_poly.pdbx_seq_one_letter_code
_entity_poly.pdbx_strand_id
1 'polypeptide(L)'
;MVPRKAKNFIKTAKDFSHLSFASTLCEAYNKVYPVHIPSTDLLLENRRTRVEQGLQPLTEKMAVKGFNLIRSNWKTMDFIPSNIKKIVTLPLNYLGWDPQRNMPDFAKKSFSAKIRERNKKQ
;
A
#
# COMPACT_ATOMS: atom_id res chain seq x y z
N MET A 1 -8.13 14.77 -44.10
CA MET A 1 -7.04 14.98 -43.12
C MET A 1 -7.38 16.19 -42.27
N VAL A 2 -7.79 16.00 -41.01
CA VAL A 2 -8.07 17.11 -40.09
C VAL A 2 -6.78 17.43 -39.33
N PRO A 3 -6.29 18.68 -39.35
CA PRO A 3 -5.09 19.06 -38.61
C PRO A 3 -5.41 19.01 -37.11
N ARG A 4 -4.95 17.96 -36.42
CA ARG A 4 -4.93 17.94 -34.97
C ARG A 4 -3.91 19.00 -34.52
N LYS A 5 -4.39 20.17 -34.11
CA LYS A 5 -3.61 21.10 -33.28
C LYS A 5 -2.98 20.26 -32.17
N ALA A 6 -1.65 20.20 -32.14
CA ALA A 6 -0.90 19.56 -31.08
C ALA A 6 -1.12 20.36 -29.78
N LYS A 7 -2.25 20.13 -29.11
CA LYS A 7 -2.37 20.42 -27.69
C LYS A 7 -1.38 19.49 -27.01
N ASN A 8 -0.29 20.06 -26.48
CA ASN A 8 0.75 19.41 -25.70
C ASN A 8 0.21 18.16 -24.97
N PHE A 9 0.46 16.99 -25.54
CA PHE A 9 -0.12 15.72 -25.08
C PHE A 9 0.52 15.22 -23.78
N ILE A 10 1.71 15.73 -23.46
CA ILE A 10 2.40 15.46 -22.21
C ILE A 10 1.93 16.52 -21.21
N LYS A 11 0.81 16.28 -20.50
CA LYS A 11 0.61 17.02 -19.25
C LYS A 11 1.75 16.63 -18.31
N THR A 12 2.28 17.61 -17.60
CA THR A 12 3.43 17.51 -16.70
C THR A 12 3.33 16.25 -15.84
N ALA A 13 4.43 15.51 -15.66
CA ALA A 13 4.49 14.27 -14.88
C ALA A 13 3.78 14.36 -13.51
N LYS A 14 3.71 15.56 -12.93
CA LYS A 14 2.96 15.90 -11.72
C LYS A 14 1.46 15.58 -11.79
N ASP A 15 0.77 15.97 -12.87
CA ASP A 15 -0.69 15.87 -12.97
C ASP A 15 -1.16 14.42 -13.13
N PHE A 16 -0.36 13.60 -13.82
CA PHE A 16 -0.66 12.19 -14.07
C PHE A 16 0.03 11.23 -13.10
N SER A 17 0.83 11.73 -12.16
CA SER A 17 1.61 10.91 -11.21
C SER A 17 0.78 9.94 -10.38
N HIS A 18 -0.52 10.19 -10.18
CA HIS A 18 -1.46 9.34 -9.46
C HIS A 18 -1.87 8.09 -10.26
N LEU A 19 -1.85 8.15 -11.58
CA LEU A 19 -2.22 7.03 -12.44
C LEU A 19 -1.27 5.85 -12.26
N SER A 20 0.02 6.13 -12.01
CA SER A 20 0.99 5.09 -11.72
C SER A 20 0.60 4.25 -10.49
N PHE A 21 -0.15 4.80 -9.53
CA PHE A 21 -0.61 4.13 -8.30
C PHE A 21 -1.94 3.38 -8.47
N ALA A 22 -2.69 3.61 -9.55
CA ALA A 22 -3.96 2.93 -9.81
C ALA A 22 -3.78 1.44 -10.17
N SER A 23 -2.60 1.06 -10.67
CA SER A 23 -2.28 -0.34 -10.99
C SER A 23 -1.91 -1.15 -9.75
N THR A 24 -2.32 -2.43 -9.70
CA THR A 24 -1.92 -3.39 -8.67
C THR A 24 -0.54 -4.01 -8.91
N LEU A 25 0.17 -3.59 -9.96
CA LEU A 25 1.48 -4.13 -10.37
C LEU A 25 1.47 -5.64 -10.66
N CYS A 26 0.37 -6.15 -11.23
CA CYS A 26 0.30 -7.56 -11.62
C CYS A 26 1.16 -7.85 -12.86
N GLU A 27 2.12 -8.75 -12.74
CA GLU A 27 2.99 -9.17 -13.84
C GLU A 27 2.29 -10.02 -14.92
N ALA A 28 1.04 -10.43 -14.71
CA ALA A 28 0.31 -11.24 -15.68
C ALA A 28 0.22 -10.55 -17.06
N TYR A 29 0.01 -9.23 -17.06
CA TYR A 29 0.00 -8.42 -18.27
C TYR A 29 1.32 -8.50 -19.04
N ASN A 30 2.47 -8.42 -18.35
CA ASN A 30 3.79 -8.43 -19.01
C ASN A 30 4.04 -9.74 -19.78
N LYS A 31 3.42 -10.85 -19.35
CA LYS A 31 3.56 -12.17 -19.95
C LYS A 31 2.65 -12.40 -21.17
N VAL A 32 1.52 -11.70 -21.23
CA VAL A 32 0.50 -11.88 -22.29
C VAL A 32 0.76 -10.96 -23.49
N TYR A 33 1.48 -9.85 -23.29
CA TYR A 33 1.68 -8.87 -24.36
C TYR A 33 2.61 -9.38 -25.46
N PRO A 34 2.18 -9.34 -26.74
CA PRO A 34 2.98 -9.84 -27.86
C PRO A 34 4.24 -9.01 -28.14
N VAL A 35 4.32 -7.80 -27.59
CA VAL A 35 5.42 -6.84 -27.80
C VAL A 35 6.39 -6.80 -26.59
N HIS A 36 6.17 -7.63 -25.55
CA HIS A 36 7.04 -7.72 -24.37
C HIS A 36 7.42 -6.37 -23.72
N ILE A 37 6.46 -5.45 -23.62
CA ILE A 37 6.71 -4.16 -22.96
C ILE A 37 6.62 -4.38 -21.44
N PRO A 38 7.67 -4.08 -20.65
CA PRO A 38 7.66 -4.25 -19.20
C PRO A 38 6.86 -3.12 -18.52
N SER A 39 5.53 -3.19 -18.60
CA SER A 39 4.66 -2.12 -18.07
C SER A 39 4.76 -2.00 -16.55
N THR A 40 4.87 -3.11 -15.83
CA THR A 40 4.97 -3.09 -14.36
C THR A 40 6.24 -2.37 -13.90
N ASP A 41 7.38 -2.62 -14.55
CA ASP A 41 8.67 -2.03 -14.18
C ASP A 41 8.68 -0.52 -14.50
N LEU A 42 8.11 -0.13 -15.65
CA LEU A 42 7.96 1.28 -15.99
C LEU A 42 7.07 2.03 -14.99
N LEU A 43 6.00 1.39 -14.51
CA LEU A 43 5.14 1.97 -13.48
C LEU A 43 5.86 2.07 -12.12
N LEU A 44 6.71 1.10 -11.77
CA LEU A 44 7.55 1.14 -10.57
C LEU A 44 8.54 2.29 -10.61
N GLU A 45 9.25 2.47 -11.73
CA GLU A 45 10.18 3.59 -11.90
C GLU A 45 9.45 4.94 -11.81
N ASN A 46 8.27 5.07 -12.44
CA ASN A 46 7.45 6.29 -12.30
C ASN A 46 7.04 6.56 -10.84
N ARG A 47 6.69 5.53 -10.07
CA ARG A 47 6.38 5.67 -8.63
C ARG A 47 7.61 6.11 -7.84
N ARG A 48 8.79 5.54 -8.14
CA ARG A 48 10.06 5.90 -7.51
C ARG A 48 10.41 7.36 -7.76
N THR A 49 10.41 7.79 -9.03
CA THR A 49 10.68 9.19 -9.40
C THR A 49 9.70 10.15 -8.70
N ARG A 50 8.42 9.77 -8.57
CA ARG A 50 7.43 10.59 -7.85
C ARG A 50 7.80 10.78 -6.37
N VAL A 51 8.26 9.73 -5.70
CA VAL A 51 8.68 9.74 -4.29
C VAL A 51 9.93 10.60 -4.13
N GLU A 52 10.92 10.43 -5.01
CA GLU A 52 12.17 11.21 -5.01
C GLU A 52 11.90 12.71 -5.24
N GLN A 53 10.95 13.04 -6.10
CA GLN A 53 10.49 14.41 -6.35
C GLN A 53 9.59 14.97 -5.24
N GLY A 54 9.25 14.19 -4.21
CA GLY A 54 8.42 14.63 -3.09
C GLY A 54 6.95 14.90 -3.46
N LEU A 55 6.46 14.38 -4.59
CA LEU A 55 5.10 14.60 -5.10
C LEU A 55 4.04 13.70 -4.45
N GLN A 56 4.38 13.04 -3.35
CA GLN A 56 3.47 12.17 -2.60
C GLN A 56 2.63 12.97 -1.58
N PRO A 57 1.37 12.56 -1.33
CA PRO A 57 0.58 13.13 -0.25
C PRO A 57 1.29 13.00 1.10
N LEU A 58 1.21 14.05 1.92
CA LEU A 58 1.82 14.08 3.25
C LEU A 58 1.22 12.99 4.16
N THR A 59 -0.08 12.74 4.06
CA THR A 59 -0.79 11.71 4.82
C THR A 59 -0.26 10.32 4.51
N GLU A 60 -0.07 10.00 3.24
CA GLU A 60 0.51 8.72 2.79
C GLU A 60 1.94 8.57 3.31
N LYS A 61 2.77 9.63 3.19
CA LYS A 61 4.14 9.63 3.71
C LYS A 61 4.18 9.34 5.21
N MET A 62 3.32 10.01 5.98
CA MET A 62 3.23 9.82 7.43
C MET A 62 2.70 8.43 7.79
N ALA A 63 1.68 7.94 7.08
CA ALA A 63 1.12 6.60 7.31
C ALA A 63 2.17 5.51 7.08
N VAL A 64 2.89 5.55 5.96
CA VAL A 64 3.96 4.57 5.65
C VAL A 64 5.10 4.67 6.67
N LYS A 65 5.52 5.89 7.04
CA LYS A 65 6.57 6.08 8.06
C LYS A 65 6.14 5.55 9.43
N GLY A 66 4.92 5.86 9.86
CA GLY A 66 4.34 5.36 11.11
C GLY A 66 4.24 3.84 11.11
N PHE A 67 3.78 3.25 10.01
CA PHE A 67 3.72 1.80 9.85
C PHE A 67 5.10 1.14 9.96
N ASN A 68 6.12 1.71 9.30
CA ASN A 68 7.50 1.22 9.41
C ASN A 68 8.01 1.27 10.85
N LEU A 69 7.80 2.39 11.55
CA LEU A 69 8.22 2.50 12.96
C LEU A 69 7.56 1.46 13.86
N ILE A 70 6.26 1.23 13.66
CA ILE A 70 5.48 0.26 14.42
C ILE A 70 5.93 -1.17 14.12
N ARG A 71 6.18 -1.50 12.84
CA ARG A 71 6.56 -2.85 12.40
C ARG A 71 8.02 -3.21 12.73
N SER A 72 8.92 -2.23 12.73
CA SER A 72 10.35 -2.46 12.98
C SER A 72 10.67 -3.05 14.36
N ASN A 73 9.77 -2.92 15.33
CA ASN A 73 9.97 -3.46 16.67
C ASN A 73 8.80 -4.36 17.10
N TRP A 74 9.10 -5.64 17.32
CA TRP A 74 8.12 -6.61 17.82
C TRP A 74 7.53 -6.21 19.18
N LYS A 75 8.29 -5.49 20.02
CA LYS A 75 7.81 -5.01 21.33
C LYS A 75 6.67 -4.01 21.17
N THR A 76 6.75 -3.13 20.16
CA THR A 76 5.69 -2.17 19.85
C THR A 76 4.41 -2.89 19.42
N MET A 77 4.53 -4.00 18.69
CA MET A 77 3.38 -4.81 18.28
C MET A 77 2.74 -5.62 19.41
N ASP A 78 3.54 -6.03 20.39
CA ASP A 78 3.12 -6.73 21.60
C ASP A 78 2.46 -5.77 22.59
N PHE A 79 2.89 -4.51 22.63
CA PHE A 79 2.35 -3.49 23.54
C PHE A 79 0.93 -3.04 23.17
N ILE A 80 0.57 -3.05 21.89
CA ILE A 80 -0.77 -2.65 21.44
C ILE A 80 -1.77 -3.80 21.69
N PRO A 81 -2.72 -3.66 22.64
CA PRO A 81 -3.71 -4.68 22.93
C PRO A 81 -4.69 -4.88 21.78
N SER A 82 -5.26 -6.09 21.69
CA SER A 82 -6.23 -6.49 20.65
C SER A 82 -7.45 -5.55 20.59
N ASN A 83 -7.94 -5.10 21.73
CA ASN A 83 -9.14 -4.24 21.81
C ASN A 83 -8.94 -2.89 21.10
N ILE A 84 -7.75 -2.30 21.20
CA ILE A 84 -7.44 -1.04 20.51
C ILE A 84 -7.39 -1.27 19.01
N LYS A 85 -6.80 -2.38 18.55
CA LYS A 85 -6.77 -2.75 17.12
C LYS A 85 -8.18 -2.91 16.56
N LYS A 86 -9.10 -3.52 17.32
CA LYS A 86 -10.51 -3.66 16.94
C LYS A 86 -11.22 -2.30 16.80
N ILE A 87 -11.04 -1.40 17.76
CA ILE A 87 -11.67 -0.06 17.72
C ILE A 87 -11.15 0.76 16.54
N VAL A 88 -9.84 0.78 16.31
CA VAL A 88 -9.21 1.55 15.22
C VAL A 88 -9.62 1.03 13.84
N THR A 89 -9.85 -0.27 13.72
CA THR A 89 -10.16 -0.90 12.43
C THR A 89 -11.67 -0.91 12.12
N LEU A 90 -12.53 -0.89 13.13
CA LEU A 90 -13.99 -0.85 12.96
C LEU A 90 -14.50 0.22 11.96
N PRO A 91 -14.06 1.49 11.99
CA PRO A 91 -14.50 2.49 11.01
C PRO A 91 -14.04 2.16 9.59
N LEU A 92 -12.92 1.44 9.41
CA LEU A 92 -12.47 0.99 8.08
C LEU A 92 -13.45 -0.01 7.46
N ASN A 93 -14.23 -0.73 8.26
CA ASN A 93 -15.25 -1.67 7.78
C ASN A 93 -16.37 -1.00 6.99
N TYR A 94 -16.67 0.27 7.30
CA TYR A 94 -17.75 1.03 6.66
C TYR A 94 -17.24 2.01 5.60
N LEU A 95 -16.00 2.52 5.75
CA LEU A 95 -15.41 3.53 4.87
C LEU A 95 -14.62 2.95 3.69
N GLY A 96 -13.94 1.82 3.90
CA GLY A 96 -12.99 1.27 2.92
C GLY A 96 -13.19 -0.21 2.60
N TRP A 97 -14.08 -0.88 3.32
CA TRP A 97 -14.41 -2.29 3.13
C TRP A 97 -15.89 -2.43 2.79
N ASP A 98 -16.23 -3.50 2.07
CA ASP A 98 -17.62 -3.76 1.64
C ASP A 98 -18.52 -4.08 2.86
N PRO A 99 -19.78 -3.59 2.93
CA PRO A 99 -20.67 -3.84 4.06
C PRO A 99 -20.96 -5.32 4.35
N GLN A 100 -20.80 -6.20 3.35
CA GLN A 100 -21.00 -7.64 3.52
C GLN A 100 -19.78 -8.33 4.17
N ARG A 101 -18.65 -7.62 4.32
CA ARG A 101 -17.44 -8.17 4.91
C ARG A 101 -17.37 -7.86 6.41
N ASN A 102 -17.06 -8.90 7.18
CA ASN A 102 -16.77 -8.79 8.61
C ASN A 102 -15.26 -8.67 8.81
N MET A 103 -14.82 -7.66 9.57
CA MET A 103 -13.42 -7.53 9.96
C MET A 103 -12.97 -8.76 10.77
N PRO A 104 -11.78 -9.34 10.50
CA PRO A 104 -11.25 -10.44 11.31
C PRO A 104 -10.98 -9.99 12.75
N ASP A 105 -11.31 -10.85 13.71
CA ASP A 105 -11.01 -10.58 15.13
C ASP A 105 -9.50 -10.64 15.39
N PHE A 106 -8.98 -9.61 16.06
CA PHE A 106 -7.57 -9.56 16.43
C PHE A 106 -7.28 -10.55 17.57
N ALA A 107 -6.24 -11.37 17.39
CA ALA A 107 -5.80 -12.30 18.41
C ALA A 107 -5.36 -11.58 19.69
N LYS A 108 -5.71 -12.12 20.87
CA LYS A 108 -5.35 -11.56 22.19
C LYS A 108 -3.84 -11.43 22.39
N LYS A 109 -3.06 -12.35 21.82
CA LYS A 109 -1.60 -12.36 21.85
C LYS A 109 -1.04 -12.25 20.44
N SER A 110 0.03 -11.48 20.29
CA SER A 110 0.81 -11.39 19.06
C SER A 110 1.49 -12.72 18.72
N PHE A 111 1.93 -12.87 17.47
CA PHE A 111 2.66 -14.06 17.03
C PHE A 111 3.96 -14.26 17.82
N SER A 112 4.75 -13.20 18.02
CA SER A 112 5.96 -13.17 18.83
C SER A 112 5.71 -13.62 20.27
N ALA A 113 4.65 -13.14 20.92
CA ALA A 113 4.28 -13.58 22.26
C ALA A 113 3.97 -15.08 22.31
N LYS A 114 3.20 -15.60 21.32
CA LYS A 114 2.89 -17.03 21.23
C LYS A 114 4.15 -17.89 21.05
N ILE A 115 5.11 -17.46 20.21
CA ILE A 115 6.37 -18.19 20.01
C ILE A 115 7.22 -18.21 21.29
N ARG A 116 7.33 -17.09 22.01
CA ARG A 116 8.07 -17.06 23.29
C ARG A 116 7.44 -17.97 24.34
N GLU A 117 6.11 -18.03 24.42
CA GLU A 117 5.42 -18.94 25.33
C GLU A 117 5.65 -20.41 24.97
N ARG A 118 5.68 -20.73 23.68
CA ARG A 118 6.00 -22.07 23.19
C ARG A 118 7.43 -22.48 23.57
N ASN A 119 8.40 -21.59 23.38
CA ASN A 119 9.81 -21.86 23.68
C ASN A 119 10.11 -21.97 25.18
N LYS A 120 9.25 -21.43 26.06
CA LYS A 120 9.38 -21.56 27.52
C LYS A 120 8.77 -22.85 28.08
N LYS A 121 7.95 -23.55 27.28
CA LYS A 121 7.28 -24.81 27.66
C LYS A 121 8.02 -26.05 27.18
N GLN A 122 9.03 -25.87 26.32
CA GLN A 122 10.03 -26.88 25.99
C GLN A 122 11.16 -26.81 27.01
#